data_AF-A0A6C0IX13-F1
#
_entry.id   AF-A0A6C0IX13-F1
#
_cell.length_a   1.000
_cell.length_b   1.000
_cell.length_c   1.000
_cell.angle_alpha   90.00
_cell.angle_beta   90.00
_cell.angle_gamma   90.00
#
_symmetry.space_group_name_H-M   'P 1'
#
loop_
_entity.id
_entity.type
_entity.pdbx_description
1 polymer ?
#
loop_
_entity_poly.entity_id
_entity_poly.type
_entity_poly.pdbx_seq_one_letter_code
_entity_poly.pdbx_strand_id
1 'polypeptide(L)'
;MPVTRGYCRVSTAMQADDGVSLDTQQKRIKEYCNFKQLNLVKLYEDAGLSAKNTERPALQELMKEMREGETVIICDLSRLSCRTSDALQLFEDFKKRGVNFV
;
A
#
# COMPACT_ATOMS: atom_id res chain seq x y z
N MET A 1 3.33 -20.66 0.82
CA MET A 1 3.64 -19.37 1.48
C MET A 1 2.54 -18.39 1.11
N PRO A 2 2.01 -17.60 2.06
CA PRO A 2 0.97 -16.63 1.76
C PRO A 2 1.48 -15.60 0.73
N VAL A 3 0.66 -15.34 -0.28
CA VAL A 3 0.97 -14.34 -1.31
C VAL A 3 0.95 -12.96 -0.67
N THR A 4 1.95 -12.15 -1.00
CA THR A 4 2.12 -10.80 -0.45
C THR A 4 2.09 -9.77 -1.57
N ARG A 5 1.33 -8.68 -1.39
CA ARG A 5 1.23 -7.58 -2.34
C ARG A 5 1.67 -6.28 -1.65
N GLY A 6 2.45 -5.45 -2.33
CA GLY A 6 2.93 -4.18 -1.80
C GLY A 6 2.18 -2.99 -2.40
N TYR A 7 1.95 -1.92 -1.64
CA TYR A 7 1.38 -0.67 -2.15
C TYR A 7 2.17 0.56 -1.72
N CYS A 8 2.52 1.40 -2.69
CA CYS A 8 3.27 2.65 -2.52
C CYS A 8 2.48 3.84 -3.08
N ARG A 9 2.59 4.99 -2.44
CA ARG A 9 1.98 6.24 -2.92
C ARG A 9 2.91 7.43 -2.70
N VAL A 10 2.98 8.32 -3.68
CA VAL A 10 3.54 9.68 -3.50
C VAL A 10 2.60 10.71 -4.10
N SER A 11 2.43 11.81 -3.37
CA SER A 11 1.68 12.96 -3.88
C SER A 11 2.63 13.94 -4.57
N THR A 12 2.17 14.57 -5.66
CA THR A 12 2.95 15.58 -6.43
C THR A 12 3.45 16.74 -5.57
N ALA A 13 2.72 17.09 -4.50
CA ALA A 13 3.13 18.12 -3.54
C ALA A 13 4.20 17.65 -2.53
N MET A 14 4.38 16.33 -2.36
CA MET A 14 5.16 15.75 -1.26
C MET A 14 6.53 15.22 -1.69
N GLN A 15 6.95 15.50 -2.93
CA GLN A 15 8.35 15.32 -3.34
C GLN A 15 9.30 16.23 -2.53
N ALA A 16 8.79 17.23 -1.80
CA ALA A 16 9.59 18.21 -1.05
C ALA A 16 9.60 18.03 0.48
N ASP A 17 8.60 17.41 1.10
CA ASP A 17 8.38 17.54 2.56
C ASP A 17 8.75 16.29 3.38
N ASP A 18 8.65 15.07 2.81
CA ASP A 18 8.82 13.82 3.57
C ASP A 18 10.04 12.97 3.13
N GLY A 19 10.81 13.44 2.13
CA GLY A 19 12.13 12.90 1.75
C GLY A 19 12.21 11.46 1.22
N VAL A 20 11.12 10.68 1.23
CA VAL A 20 11.12 9.26 0.80
C VAL A 20 10.50 9.12 -0.58
N SER A 21 11.36 9.01 -1.59
CA SER A 21 10.97 8.73 -2.97
C SER A 21 10.21 7.39 -3.08
N LEU A 22 9.41 7.21 -4.14
CA LEU A 22 8.75 5.92 -4.44
C LEU A 22 9.76 4.77 -4.41
N ASP A 23 10.94 4.98 -5.00
CA ASP A 23 12.03 4.00 -5.00
C ASP A 23 12.39 3.53 -3.58
N THR A 24 12.51 4.46 -2.64
CA THR A 24 12.83 4.14 -1.24
C THR A 24 11.69 3.37 -0.56
N GLN A 25 10.43 3.72 -0.83
CA GLN A 25 9.28 2.97 -0.34
C GLN A 25 9.30 1.54 -0.89
N GLN A 26 9.48 1.39 -2.20
CA GLN A 26 9.56 0.08 -2.85
C GLN A 26 10.70 -0.77 -2.29
N LYS A 27 11.87 -0.14 -2.08
CA LYS A 27 13.04 -0.82 -1.52
C LYS A 27 12.76 -1.30 -0.10
N ARG A 28 12.15 -0.48 0.76
CA ARG A 28 11.75 -0.88 2.11
C ARG A 28 10.76 -2.04 2.11
N ILE A 29 9.75 -2.02 1.24
CA ILE A 29 8.80 -3.13 1.11
C ILE A 29 9.53 -4.41 0.68
N LYS A 30 10.40 -4.34 -0.33
CA LYS A 30 11.18 -5.48 -0.81
C LYS A 30 12.11 -6.02 0.27
N GLU A 31 12.83 -5.17 0.99
CA GLU A 31 13.72 -5.55 2.09
C GLU A 31 12.93 -6.20 3.23
N TYR A 32 11.78 -5.63 3.59
CA TYR A 32 10.90 -6.21 4.60
C TYR A 32 10.37 -7.59 4.19
N CYS A 33 9.93 -7.72 2.93
CA CYS A 33 9.50 -9.01 2.38
C CYS A 33 10.63 -10.03 2.43
N ASN A 34 11.84 -9.64 2.03
CA ASN A 34 13.00 -10.53 2.05
C ASN A 34 13.37 -10.95 3.48
N PHE A 35 13.37 -10.00 4.43
CA PHE A 35 13.67 -10.26 5.84
C PHE A 35 12.65 -11.20 6.50
N LYS A 36 11.36 -11.02 6.18
CA LYS A 36 10.26 -11.86 6.69
C LYS A 36 10.00 -13.11 5.84
N GLN A 37 10.77 -13.35 4.78
CA GLN A 37 10.58 -14.44 3.80
C GLN A 37 9.15 -14.47 3.22
N LEU A 38 8.60 -13.28 2.95
CA LEU A 38 7.29 -13.10 2.35
C LEU A 38 7.39 -13.17 0.82
N ASN A 39 6.41 -13.80 0.19
CA ASN A 39 6.36 -13.94 -1.26
C ASN A 39 5.70 -12.72 -1.91
N LEU A 40 6.48 -11.66 -2.12
CA LEU A 40 6.01 -10.45 -2.79
C LEU A 40 5.74 -10.70 -4.28
N VAL A 41 4.46 -10.79 -4.68
CA VAL A 41 4.07 -11.10 -6.06
C VAL A 41 3.95 -9.88 -6.95
N LYS A 42 3.54 -8.74 -6.38
CA LYS A 42 3.30 -7.50 -7.13
C LYS A 42 3.38 -6.30 -6.20
N LEU A 43 3.88 -5.20 -6.74
CA LEU A 43 3.96 -3.92 -6.07
C LEU A 43 3.14 -2.91 -6.90
N TYR A 44 2.17 -2.28 -6.25
CA TYR A 44 1.24 -1.31 -6.82
C TYR A 44 1.71 0.08 -6.45
N GLU A 45 1.76 1.00 -7.41
CA GLU A 45 2.25 2.35 -7.18
C GLU A 45 1.30 3.42 -7.72
N ASP A 46 0.97 4.37 -6.86
CA ASP A 46 0.20 5.57 -7.22
C ASP A 46 1.13 6.79 -7.15
N ALA A 47 1.67 7.18 -8.33
CA ALA A 47 2.62 8.28 -8.47
C ALA A 47 1.94 9.59 -8.85
N GLY A 48 2.29 10.67 -8.14
CA GLY A 48 1.91 12.04 -8.54
C GLY A 48 0.45 12.42 -8.27
N LEU A 49 -0.27 11.64 -7.45
CA LEU A 49 -1.63 11.98 -7.04
C LEU A 49 -1.61 13.16 -6.07
N SER A 50 -2.06 14.34 -6.49
CA SER A 50 -2.24 15.48 -5.58
C SER A 50 -3.16 15.09 -4.41
N ALA A 51 -3.04 15.74 -3.25
CA ALA A 51 -3.95 15.51 -2.11
C ALA A 51 -5.44 15.71 -2.47
N LYS A 52 -5.72 16.38 -3.60
CA LYS A 52 -7.05 16.56 -4.19
C LYS A 52 -7.46 15.48 -5.20
N ASN A 53 -6.51 14.78 -5.83
CA ASN A 53 -6.80 13.73 -6.81
C ASN A 53 -7.09 12.42 -6.08
N THR A 54 -8.36 12.03 -6.07
CA THR A 54 -8.88 10.88 -5.33
C THR A 54 -8.82 9.57 -6.11
N GLU A 55 -8.49 9.64 -7.40
CA GLU A 55 -8.39 8.47 -8.27
C GLU A 55 -7.09 7.72 -7.97
N ARG A 56 -7.23 6.55 -7.34
CA ARG A 56 -6.14 5.65 -6.93
C ARG A 56 -6.26 4.34 -7.71
N PRO A 57 -5.91 4.34 -9.00
CA PRO A 57 -6.07 3.15 -9.84
C PRO A 57 -5.29 1.95 -9.29
N ALA A 58 -4.07 2.16 -8.77
CA ALA A 58 -3.25 1.06 -8.27
C ALA A 58 -3.85 0.45 -6.99
N LEU A 59 -4.41 1.27 -6.10
CA LEU A 59 -5.16 0.78 -4.93
C LEU A 59 -6.42 0.00 -5.35
N GLN A 60 -7.15 0.48 -6.35
CA GLN A 60 -8.34 -0.21 -6.85
C GLN A 60 -7.99 -1.55 -7.49
N GLU A 61 -6.88 -1.63 -8.24
CA GLU A 61 -6.38 -2.90 -8.77
C GLU A 61 -5.98 -3.86 -7.66
N LEU A 62 -5.24 -3.39 -6.64
CA LEU A 62 -4.90 -4.20 -5.47
C LEU A 62 -6.16 -4.76 -4.80
N MET A 63 -7.18 -3.93 -4.60
CA MET A 63 -8.45 -4.32 -3.99
C MET A 63 -9.24 -5.35 -4.81
N LYS A 64 -9.03 -5.39 -6.15
CA LYS A 64 -9.66 -6.36 -7.06
C LYS A 64 -8.89 -7.68 -7.13
N GLU A 65 -7.56 -7.61 -7.09
CA GLU A 65 -6.71 -8.79 -7.23
C GLU A 65 -6.47 -9.54 -5.92
N MET A 66 -6.60 -8.85 -4.78
CA MET A 66 -6.37 -9.46 -3.47
C MET A 66 -7.36 -10.58 -3.16
N ARG A 67 -6.86 -11.65 -2.54
CA ARG A 67 -7.65 -12.83 -2.16
C ARG A 67 -7.53 -13.11 -0.66
N GLU A 68 -8.48 -13.86 -0.13
CA GLU A 68 -8.45 -14.31 1.27
C GLU A 68 -7.14 -15.06 1.58
N GLY A 69 -6.56 -14.76 2.74
CA GLY A 69 -5.28 -15.33 3.19
C GLY A 69 -4.02 -14.67 2.60
N GLU A 70 -4.17 -13.68 1.72
CA GLU A 70 -3.05 -12.85 1.25
C GLU A 70 -2.65 -11.77 2.27
N THR A 71 -1.44 -11.23 2.13
CA THR A 71 -0.91 -10.14 2.95
C THR A 71 -0.68 -8.89 2.10
N VAL A 72 -1.10 -7.73 2.58
CA VAL A 72 -0.84 -6.43 1.95
C VAL A 72 0.19 -5.67 2.79
N ILE A 73 1.25 -5.16 2.16
CA ILE A 73 2.29 -4.38 2.83
C ILE A 73 2.25 -2.94 2.34
N ILE A 74 2.27 -2.02 3.29
CA ILE A 74 2.34 -0.57 3.04
C ILE A 74 3.44 0.07 3.87
N CYS A 75 4.11 1.10 3.34
CA CYS A 75 5.15 1.79 4.10
C CYS A 75 4.61 2.63 5.26
N ASP A 76 3.41 3.20 5.12
CA ASP A 76 2.79 4.01 6.17
C ASP A 76 1.27 4.11 5.96
N LEU A 77 0.49 4.11 7.04
CA LEU A 77 -0.98 4.18 7.02
C LEU A 77 -1.50 5.46 6.37
N SER A 78 -0.77 6.58 6.47
CA SER A 78 -1.12 7.81 5.78
C SER A 78 -1.08 7.69 4.25
N ARG A 79 -0.42 6.63 3.72
CA ARG A 79 -0.43 6.32 2.29
C ARG A 79 -1.71 5.65 1.84
N LEU A 80 -2.45 5.00 2.74
CA LEU A 80 -3.81 4.52 2.52
C LEU A 80 -4.84 5.63 2.73
N SER A 81 -4.74 6.45 3.78
CA SER A 81 -5.63 7.62 3.89
C SER A 81 -5.14 8.66 4.89
N CYS A 82 -5.42 9.94 4.60
CA CYS A 82 -5.12 11.05 5.52
C CYS A 82 -6.18 11.19 6.63
N ARG A 83 -7.28 10.42 6.58
CA ARG A 83 -8.34 10.43 7.60
C ARG A 83 -8.36 9.09 8.31
N THR A 84 -8.28 9.11 9.64
CA THR A 84 -8.33 7.90 10.48
C THR A 84 -9.57 7.06 10.22
N SER A 85 -10.74 7.69 10.01
CA SER A 85 -12.00 6.99 9.71
C SER A 85 -11.95 6.21 8.39
N ASP A 86 -11.31 6.79 7.37
CA ASP A 86 -11.20 6.20 6.04
C ASP A 86 -10.18 5.05 6.02
N ALA A 87 -9.07 5.22 6.76
CA ALA A 87 -8.12 4.14 7.02
C ALA A 87 -8.77 2.98 7.79
N LEU A 88 -9.62 3.27 8.78
CA LEU A 88 -10.35 2.25 9.54
C LEU A 88 -11.32 1.47 8.66
N GLN A 89 -12.08 2.15 7.77
CA GLN A 89 -12.97 1.46 6.84
C GLN A 89 -12.21 0.52 5.90
N LEU A 90 -11.08 0.97 5.33
CA LEU A 90 -10.22 0.12 4.50
C LEU A 90 -9.74 -1.11 5.26
N PHE A 91 -9.34 -0.91 6.52
CA PHE A 91 -8.92 -1.98 7.41
C PHE A 91 -10.02 -3.00 7.68
N GLU A 92 -11.24 -2.53 7.95
CA GLU A 92 -12.40 -3.40 8.12
C GLU A 92 -12.72 -4.18 6.84
N ASP A 93 -12.58 -3.55 5.67
CA ASP A 93 -12.76 -4.21 4.37
C ASP A 93 -11.72 -5.32 4.15
N PHE A 94 -10.44 -5.05 4.44
CA PHE A 94 -9.37 -6.05 4.36
C PHE A 94 -9.64 -7.22 5.32
N LYS A 95 -10.02 -6.91 6.57
CA LYS A 95 -10.33 -7.92 7.58
C LYS A 95 -11.55 -8.77 7.20
N LYS A 96 -12.61 -8.16 6.64
CA LYS A 96 -13.79 -8.88 6.14
C LYS A 96 -13.47 -9.83 5.00
N ARG A 97 -12.48 -9.50 4.18
CA ARG A 97 -11.99 -10.33 3.08
C ARG A 97 -10.92 -11.34 3.53
N GLY A 98 -10.60 -11.40 4.82
CA GLY A 98 -9.59 -12.29 5.39
C GLY A 98 -8.17 -12.00 4.89
N VAL A 99 -7.88 -10.74 4.54
CA VAL A 99 -6.57 -10.26 4.10
C VAL A 99 -5.81 -9.71 5.30
N ASN A 100 -4.55 -10.12 5.45
CA ASN A 100 -3.64 -9.58 6.46
C ASN A 100 -2.99 -8.28 5.96
N PHE A 101 -2.64 -7.37 6.85
CA PHE A 101 -1.95 -6.12 6.51
C PHE A 101 -0.71 -5.95 7.40
N VAL A 102 0.33 -5.30 6.87
CA VAL A 102 1.59 -5.00 7.57
C VAL A 102 2.07 -3.60 7.25
#